data_AF-T0YWW1-F1
#
_entry.id   AF-T0YWW1-F1
#
_cell.length_a   1.000
_cell.length_b   1.000
_cell.length_c   1.000
_cell.angle_alpha   90.00
_cell.angle_beta   90.00
_cell.angle_gamma   90.00
#
_symmetry.space_group_name_H-M   'P 1'
#
loop_
_entity.id
_entity.type
_entity.pdbx_description
1 polymer ?
#
loop_
_entity_poly.entity_id
_entity_poly.type
_entity_poly.pdbx_seq_one_letter_code
_entity_poly.pdbx_strand_id
1 'polypeptide(L)' 'MIVGTKKIPKDRIAAVIGRNGDTRMEIEERGHVSLHVDSEGGEVSVIQKDDVLKATLTIS' A
#
# COMPACT_ATOMS: atom_id res chain seq x y z
N MET A 1 -10.79 7.02 -0.97
CA MET A 1 -11.06 6.94 0.49
C MET A 1 -9.93 6.18 1.19
N ILE A 2 -9.52 6.53 2.42
CA ILE A 2 -8.58 5.68 3.20
C ILE A 2 -9.35 4.44 3.65
N VAL A 3 -8.89 3.27 3.24
CA VAL A 3 -9.54 1.99 3.57
C VAL A 3 -8.96 1.32 4.81
N GLY A 4 -7.72 1.68 5.17
CA GLY A 4 -7.11 1.18 6.40
C GLY A 4 -5.73 1.78 6.64
N THR A 5 -5.34 1.79 7.91
CA THR A 5 -3.99 2.16 8.35
C THR A 5 -3.43 1.04 9.22
N LYS A 6 -2.14 0.75 9.06
CA LYS A 6 -1.45 -0.27 9.85
C LYS A 6 -0.08 0.22 10.28
N LYS A 7 0.17 0.18 11.58
CA LYS A 7 1.50 0.36 12.15
C LYS A 7 2.35 -0.87 11.91
N ILE A 8 3.55 -0.64 11.40
CA ILE A 8 4.57 -1.65 11.16
C ILE A 8 5.91 -1.21 11.75
N PRO A 9 6.73 -2.16 12.20
CA PRO A 9 8.08 -1.87 12.66
C PRO A 9 8.87 -1.06 11.64
N LYS A 10 9.65 -0.06 12.10
CA LYS A 10 10.37 0.87 11.23
C LYS A 10 11.37 0.19 10.30
N ASP A 11 11.99 -0.88 10.78
CA ASP A 11 12.92 -1.74 10.03
C ASP A 11 12.23 -2.48 8.86
N ARG A 12 10.90 -2.64 8.90
CA ARG A 12 10.11 -3.30 7.85
C ARG A 12 9.54 -2.32 6.83
N ILE A 13 9.65 -1.01 7.05
CA ILE A 13 9.20 0.00 6.09
C ILE A 13 9.95 -0.11 4.77
N ALA A 14 11.27 -0.35 4.83
CA ALA A 14 12.09 -0.53 3.64
C ALA A 14 11.62 -1.72 2.77
N ALA A 15 11.07 -2.77 3.39
CA ALA A 15 10.52 -3.91 2.66
C ALA A 15 9.17 -3.60 2.00
N VAL A 16 8.37 -2.69 2.56
CA VAL A 16 7.10 -2.25 1.96
C VAL A 16 7.33 -1.29 0.81
N ILE A 17 8.32 -0.40 0.93
CA ILE A 17 8.73 0.49 -0.17
C ILE A 17 9.40 -0.34 -1.28
N GLY A 18 10.28 -1.26 -0.91
CA GLY A 18 11.09 -2.03 -1.85
C GLY A 18 12.26 -1.22 -2.42
N ARG A 19 13.03 -1.82 -3.31
CA ARG A 19 14.20 -1.17 -3.93
C ARG A 19 13.69 -0.09 -4.89
N ASN A 20 14.07 1.16 -4.65
CA ASN A 20 13.60 2.31 -5.42
C ASN A 20 12.06 2.47 -5.47
N GLY A 21 11.31 1.86 -4.53
CA GLY A 21 9.85 1.92 -4.56
C GLY A 21 9.17 0.83 -5.42
N ASP A 22 9.92 -0.17 -5.92
CA ASP A 22 9.40 -1.21 -6.81
C ASP A 22 8.20 -1.98 -6.23
N THR A 23 8.31 -2.42 -4.98
CA THR A 23 7.29 -3.20 -4.28
C THR A 23 6.06 -2.34 -4.02
N ARG A 24 6.26 -1.08 -3.61
CA ARG A 24 5.16 -0.13 -3.46
C ARG A 24 4.42 0.08 -4.78
N MET A 25 5.15 0.30 -5.86
CA MET A 25 4.57 0.52 -7.19
C MET A 25 3.77 -0.70 -7.64
N GLU A 26 4.31 -1.90 -7.47
CA GLU A 26 3.63 -3.15 -7.79
C GLU A 26 2.31 -3.30 -7.00
N ILE A 27 2.31 -2.97 -5.69
CA ILE A 27 1.10 -3.05 -4.86
C ILE A 27 0.07 -1.98 -5.29
N GLU A 28 0.53 -0.77 -5.60
CA GLU A 28 -0.36 0.31 -6.06
C GLU A 28 -1.01 -0.03 -7.41
N GLU A 29 -0.24 -0.60 -8.35
CA GLU A 29 -0.72 -1.01 -9.67
C GLU A 29 -1.67 -2.21 -9.57
N ARG A 30 -1.27 -3.28 -8.88
CA ARG A 30 -2.08 -4.51 -8.75
C ARG A 30 -3.32 -4.30 -7.89
N GLY A 31 -3.20 -3.48 -6.84
CA GLY A 31 -4.29 -3.21 -5.91
C GLY A 31 -5.22 -2.09 -6.35
N HIS A 32 -4.86 -1.33 -7.39
CA HIS A 32 -5.54 -0.07 -7.73
C HIS A 32 -5.69 0.86 -6.51
N VAL A 33 -4.67 0.88 -5.66
CA VAL A 33 -4.61 1.68 -4.44
C VAL A 33 -3.41 2.62 -4.50
N SER A 34 -3.36 3.58 -3.60
CA SER A 34 -2.17 4.35 -3.28
C SER A 34 -1.72 4.02 -1.87
N LEU A 35 -0.44 3.72 -1.70
CA LEU A 35 0.15 3.47 -0.40
C LEU A 35 0.78 4.77 0.09
N HIS A 36 0.45 5.21 1.28
CA HIS A 36 1.14 6.30 1.94
C HIS A 36 1.95 5.73 3.10
N VAL A 37 3.25 6.00 3.13
CA VAL A 37 4.18 5.42 4.09
C VAL A 37 4.76 6.55 4.92
N ASP A 38 4.44 6.56 6.21
CA ASP A 38 5.02 7.46 7.20
C ASP A 38 6.21 6.75 7.87
N SER A 39 7.42 7.14 7.45
CA SER A 39 8.68 6.64 7.99
C SER A 39 9.02 7.18 9.39
N GLU A 40 8.43 8.30 9.81
CA GLU A 40 8.63 8.85 11.16
C GLU A 40 7.75 8.12 12.18
N GLY A 41 6.49 7.87 11.84
CA GLY A 41 5.51 7.19 12.68
C GLY A 41 5.53 5.66 12.60
N GLY A 42 6.09 5.10 11.52
CA GLY A 42 6.01 3.67 11.23
C GLY A 42 4.61 3.22 10.84
N GLU A 43 3.88 4.06 10.11
CA GLU A 43 2.51 3.80 9.70
C GLU A 43 2.41 3.70 8.18
N VAL A 44 1.63 2.73 7.70
CA VAL A 44 1.28 2.61 6.28
C VAL A 44 -0.23 2.74 6.14
N SER A 45 -0.64 3.67 5.29
CA SER A 45 -2.03 3.99 5.00
C SER A 45 -2.36 3.59 3.57
N VAL A 46 -3.42 2.82 3.40
CA VAL A 46 -3.91 2.39 2.10
C VAL A 46 -5.05 3.29 1.68
N ILE A 47 -4.86 3.98 0.56
CA ILE A 47 -5.81 4.91 -0.03
C ILE A 47 -6.39 4.24 -1.27
N GLN A 48 -7.67 3.92 -1.25
CA GLN A 48 -8.34 3.41 -2.44
C GLN A 48 -8.54 4.54 -3.46
N LYS A 49 -8.00 4.35 -4.66
CA LYS A 49 -8.33 5.14 -5.85
C LYS A 49 -9.64 4.56 -6.37
N ASP A 50 -10.64 5.40 -6.59
CA ASP A 50 -12.02 4.98 -6.82
C ASP A 50 -12.17 3.99 -7.99
N ASP A 51 -12.23 2.70 -7.65
CA ASP A 51 -13.10 1.67 -8.23
C ASP A 51 -13.05 0.43 -7.32
N VAL A 52 -13.96 0.35 -6.36
CA VAL A 52 -14.08 -0.76 -5.36
C VAL A 52 -14.23 -2.15 -6.00
N LEU A 53 -14.55 -2.21 -7.30
CA LEU A 53 -14.84 -3.46 -8.02
C LEU A 53 -13.60 -4.15 -8.64
N LYS A 54 -12.43 -3.50 -8.70
CA LYS A 54 -11.24 -4.11 -9.33
C LYS A 54 -10.47 -5.04 -8.40
N ALA A 55 -10.46 -4.79 -7.10
CA ALA A 55 -9.73 -5.61 -6.13
C ALA A 55 -10.31 -7.03 -5.98
N THR A 56 -11.61 -7.21 -6.23
CA THR A 56 -12.31 -8.49 -6.03
C THR A 56 -12.14 -9.46 -7.21
N LEU A 57 -11.72 -9.01 -8.41
CA LEU A 57 -11.65 -9.84 -9.62
C LEU A 57 -10.37 -10.67 -9.79
N THR A 58 -9.40 -10.60 -8.87
CA THR A 58 -8.14 -11.37 -9.00
C THR A 58 -8.22 -12.77 -8.37
N ILE A 59 -9.39 -13.18 -7.85
CA ILE A 59 -9.59 -14.50 -7.20
C ILE A 59 -10.71 -15.29 -7.92
N SER A 60 -10.66 -15.39 -9.25
CA SER A 60 -11.55 -16.27 -10.02
C SER A 60 -10.77 -17.09 -11.04
#